data_AF-A0A1F3LFT6-F1
#
_entry.id   AF-A0A1F3LFT6-F1
#
_cell.length_a   1.000
_cell.length_b   1.000
_cell.length_c   1.000
_cell.angle_alpha   90.00
_cell.angle_beta   90.00
_cell.angle_gamma   90.00
#
_symmetry.space_group_name_H-M   'P 1'
#
loop_
_entity.id
_entity.type
_entity.pdbx_description
1 polymer ?
#
loop_
_entity_poly.entity_id
_entity_poly.type
_entity_poly.pdbx_seq_one_letter_code
_entity_poly.pdbx_strand_id
1 'polypeptide(L)'
;MRGGIGFTWGSLLESKPFLPRVRYGNVIFSPAKWNISPSDSKDIPKITDSSFFEKVQNFKTMKKLPDKVLLVQGDNKLLIDFNHLLSVQMLFSEVKKNGFRLEEFLFDNKYPLVKRSDEIFTNQVILCFYKNR
;
A
#
# COMPACT_ATOMS: atom_id res chain seq x y z
N MET A 1 18.52 -24.44 -2.25
CA MET A 1 18.06 -23.20 -2.92
C MET A 1 19.07 -22.09 -2.63
N ARG A 2 19.58 -21.39 -3.64
CA ARG A 2 20.38 -20.17 -3.40
C ARG A 2 19.42 -19.12 -2.83
N GLY A 3 19.75 -18.56 -1.66
CA GLY A 3 18.95 -17.48 -1.07
C GLY A 3 18.89 -16.29 -2.01
N GLY A 4 17.69 -15.76 -2.23
CA GLY A 4 17.52 -14.49 -2.94
C GLY A 4 18.15 -13.35 -2.15
N ILE A 5 18.68 -12.35 -2.86
CA ILE A 5 19.13 -11.11 -2.24
C ILE A 5 17.91 -10.20 -2.14
N GLY A 6 17.56 -9.77 -0.93
CA GLY A 6 16.41 -8.91 -0.69
C GLY A 6 16.49 -8.23 0.67
N PHE A 7 15.74 -7.15 0.82
CA PHE A 7 15.57 -6.49 2.11
C PHE A 7 14.42 -7.14 2.89
N THR A 8 14.63 -7.35 4.19
CA THR A 8 13.58 -7.76 5.13
C THR A 8 13.69 -6.92 6.39
N TRP A 9 12.55 -6.54 6.96
CA TRP A 9 12.49 -5.88 8.27
C TRP A 9 12.83 -6.82 9.43
N GLY A 10 12.78 -8.14 9.19
CA GLY A 10 12.88 -9.15 10.23
C GLY A 10 11.60 -9.25 11.08
N SER A 11 11.43 -10.38 11.75
CA SER A 11 10.19 -10.72 12.47
C SER A 11 9.80 -9.72 13.57
N LEU A 12 10.78 -9.09 14.22
CA LEU A 12 10.54 -8.14 15.30
C LEU A 12 9.92 -6.82 14.82
N LEU A 13 10.34 -6.34 13.65
CA LEU A 13 9.88 -5.05 13.12
C LEU A 13 8.66 -5.22 12.21
N GLU A 14 8.51 -6.36 11.54
CA GLU A 14 7.43 -6.61 10.57
C GLU A 14 6.01 -6.42 11.16
N SER A 15 5.86 -6.56 12.48
CA SER A 15 4.59 -6.37 13.21
C SER A 15 4.35 -4.94 13.70
N LYS A 16 5.30 -4.01 13.51
CA LYS A 16 5.14 -2.62 13.95
C LYS A 16 4.00 -1.94 13.17
N PRO A 17 3.21 -1.05 13.80
CA PRO A 17 2.08 -0.39 13.13
C PRO A 17 2.47 0.41 11.88
N PHE A 18 3.70 0.92 11.84
CA PHE A 18 4.25 1.66 10.71
C PHE A 18 5.69 1.24 10.43
N LEU A 19 5.99 1.06 9.15
CA LEU A 19 7.32 0.78 8.62
C LEU A 19 7.66 1.88 7.62
N PRO A 20 8.71 2.68 7.84
CA PRO A 20 9.06 3.77 6.92
C PRO A 20 9.63 3.24 5.60
N ARG A 21 9.59 4.04 4.53
CA ARG A 21 10.24 3.68 3.27
C ARG A 21 11.74 3.45 3.48
N VAL A 22 12.28 2.35 2.95
CA VAL A 22 13.72 2.06 2.94
C VAL A 22 14.28 2.32 1.56
N ARG A 23 15.28 3.19 1.48
CA ARG A 23 15.93 3.60 0.23
C ARG A 23 17.45 3.59 0.34
N TYR A 24 18.12 3.34 -0.77
CA TYR A 24 19.54 3.63 -0.95
C TYR A 24 19.72 4.31 -2.30
N GLY A 25 20.21 5.55 -2.29
CA GLY A 25 20.19 6.42 -3.46
C GLY A 25 18.77 6.57 -4.03
N ASN A 26 18.62 6.24 -5.32
CA ASN A 26 17.34 6.32 -6.06
C ASN A 26 16.56 4.99 -6.06
N VAL A 27 16.98 3.99 -5.29
CA VAL A 27 16.34 2.66 -5.24
C VAL A 27 15.56 2.53 -3.95
N ILE A 28 14.28 2.16 -4.06
CA ILE A 28 13.40 1.83 -2.94
C ILE A 28 13.46 0.32 -2.73
N PHE A 29 13.95 -0.12 -1.56
CA PHE A 29 14.01 -1.53 -1.16
C PHE A 29 12.73 -1.99 -0.48
N SER A 30 12.08 -1.08 0.24
CA SER A 30 10.78 -1.34 0.88
C SER A 30 9.92 -0.09 0.81
N PRO A 31 8.70 -0.16 0.28
CA PRO A 31 7.74 0.93 0.42
C PRO A 31 7.38 1.13 1.89
N ALA A 32 6.97 2.34 2.25
CA ALA A 32 6.33 2.59 3.54
C ALA A 32 5.10 1.68 3.70
N LYS A 33 4.91 1.11 4.89
CA LYS A 33 3.82 0.18 5.19
C LYS A 33 3.10 0.59 6.46
N TRP A 34 1.79 0.33 6.48
CA TRP A 34 0.93 0.49 7.65
C TRP A 34 0.27 -0.85 7.96
N ASN A 35 0.55 -1.40 9.14
CA ASN A 35 -0.13 -2.56 9.66
C ASN A 35 -1.31 -2.07 10.51
N ILE A 36 -2.52 -2.28 10.01
CA ILE A 36 -3.76 -1.87 10.66
C ILE A 36 -4.29 -3.06 11.45
N SER A 37 -4.37 -2.91 12.77
CA SER A 37 -4.97 -3.93 13.63
C SER A 37 -6.50 -3.89 13.55
N PRO A 38 -7.21 -4.97 13.91
CA PRO A 38 -8.67 -4.94 14.08
C PRO A 38 -9.14 -3.81 15.00
N SER A 39 -8.39 -3.52 16.07
CA SER A 39 -8.71 -2.45 17.02
C SER A 39 -8.56 -1.05 16.42
N ASP A 40 -7.72 -0.87 15.41
CA ASP A 40 -7.56 0.42 14.74
C ASP A 40 -8.73 0.78 13.82
N SER A 41 -9.44 -0.23 13.32
CA SER A 41 -10.58 -0.08 12.40
C SER A 41 -11.93 -0.34 13.06
N LYS A 42 -11.95 -0.56 14.38
CA LYS A 42 -13.17 -0.92 15.14
C LYS A 42 -14.27 0.14 15.06
N ASP A 43 -13.88 1.41 15.00
CA ASP A 43 -14.79 2.57 15.02
C ASP A 43 -15.28 2.95 13.62
N ILE A 44 -14.86 2.20 12.59
CA ILE A 44 -15.37 2.36 11.23
C ILE A 44 -16.77 1.71 11.18
N PRO A 45 -17.83 2.48 10.85
CA PRO A 45 -19.19 1.95 10.80
C PRO A 45 -19.37 1.06 9.56
N LYS A 46 -20.59 0.55 9.37
CA LYS A 46 -20.92 -0.24 8.17
C LYS A 46 -20.80 0.64 6.92
N ILE A 47 -20.43 0.03 5.79
CA ILE A 47 -20.27 0.72 4.49
C ILE A 47 -21.55 1.43 4.00
N THR A 48 -22.71 1.04 4.51
CA THR A 48 -24.03 1.62 4.19
C THR A 48 -24.39 2.81 5.08
N ASP A 49 -23.59 3.10 6.11
CA ASP A 49 -23.82 4.18 7.06
C ASP A 49 -23.47 5.53 6.43
N SER A 50 -24.29 6.56 6.66
CA SER A 50 -24.05 7.90 6.11
C SER A 50 -22.78 8.56 6.67
N SER A 51 -22.38 8.20 7.89
CA SER A 51 -21.15 8.68 8.54
C SER A 51 -19.89 7.93 8.12
N PHE A 52 -20.02 6.86 7.33
CA PHE A 52 -18.90 5.98 6.97
C PHE A 52 -17.73 6.74 6.35
N PHE A 53 -18.00 7.56 5.33
CA PHE A 53 -16.93 8.25 4.60
C PHE A 53 -16.17 9.23 5.50
N GLU A 54 -16.88 9.99 6.33
CA GLU A 54 -16.29 10.92 7.29
C GLU A 54 -15.41 10.19 8.32
N LYS A 55 -15.89 9.07 8.88
CA LYS A 55 -15.12 8.25 9.81
C LYS A 55 -13.87 7.68 9.15
N VAL A 56 -13.94 7.30 7.87
CA VAL A 56 -12.78 6.85 7.10
C VAL A 56 -11.79 7.99 6.86
N GLN A 57 -12.23 9.22 6.58
CA GLN A 57 -11.33 10.39 6.45
C GLN A 57 -10.61 10.70 7.78
N ASN A 58 -11.33 10.58 8.90
CA ASN A 58 -10.73 10.73 10.22
C ASN A 58 -9.68 9.63 10.48
N PHE A 59 -9.99 8.38 10.14
CA PHE A 59 -9.05 7.26 10.21
C PHE A 59 -7.79 7.49 9.36
N LYS A 60 -7.95 7.92 8.11
CA LYS A 60 -6.86 8.30 7.21
C LYS A 60 -5.94 9.34 7.85
N THR A 61 -6.53 10.39 8.43
CA THR A 61 -5.80 11.47 9.10
C THR A 61 -5.05 10.98 10.34
N MET A 62 -5.71 10.22 11.21
CA MET A 62 -5.09 9.67 12.43
C MET A 62 -3.90 8.76 12.11
N LYS A 63 -4.00 7.95 11.04
CA LYS A 63 -2.95 7.04 10.60
C LYS A 63 -1.92 7.69 9.67
N LYS A 64 -2.09 8.97 9.33
CA LYS A 64 -1.26 9.73 8.38
C LYS A 64 -1.10 9.00 7.04
N LEU A 65 -2.20 8.41 6.56
CA LEU A 65 -2.22 7.70 5.28
C LEU A 65 -2.24 8.73 4.13
N PRO A 66 -1.49 8.48 3.04
CA PRO A 66 -1.62 9.27 1.84
C PRO A 66 -2.98 9.03 1.17
N ASP A 67 -3.31 9.86 0.19
CA ASP A 67 -4.56 9.74 -0.57
C ASP A 67 -4.69 8.38 -1.26
N LYS A 68 -3.58 7.84 -1.77
CA LYS A 68 -3.53 6.56 -2.48
C LYS A 68 -2.59 5.59 -1.79
N VAL A 69 -3.09 4.39 -1.53
CA VAL A 69 -2.33 3.27 -0.94
C VAL A 69 -2.67 1.98 -1.67
N LEU A 70 -1.89 0.93 -1.41
CA LEU A 70 -2.16 -0.41 -1.89
C LEU A 70 -2.55 -1.31 -0.71
N LEU A 71 -3.74 -1.91 -0.75
CA LEU A 71 -4.08 -3.03 0.13
C LEU A 71 -3.31 -4.26 -0.34
N VAL A 72 -2.54 -4.88 0.56
CA VAL A 72 -1.71 -6.05 0.25
C VAL A 72 -2.34 -7.31 0.81
N GLN A 73 -2.57 -8.30 -0.06
CA GLN A 73 -3.11 -9.61 0.29
C GLN A 73 -2.34 -10.70 -0.47
N GLY A 74 -1.33 -11.28 0.19
CA GLY A 74 -0.38 -12.18 -0.47
C GLY A 74 0.34 -11.46 -1.60
N ASP A 75 0.27 -12.02 -2.81
CA ASP A 75 0.88 -11.44 -4.02
C ASP A 75 -0.01 -10.38 -4.70
N ASN A 76 -1.26 -10.23 -4.26
CA ASN A 76 -2.19 -9.27 -4.84
C ASN A 76 -2.09 -7.91 -4.14
N LYS A 77 -2.14 -6.85 -4.96
CA LYS A 77 -2.20 -5.46 -4.49
C LYS A 77 -3.38 -4.74 -5.11
N LEU A 78 -4.21 -4.14 -4.28
CA LEU A 78 -5.41 -3.40 -4.71
C LEU A 78 -5.23 -1.91 -4.41
N LEU A 79 -5.39 -1.05 -5.42
CA LEU A 79 -5.31 0.39 -5.25
C LEU A 79 -6.54 0.91 -4.49
N ILE A 80 -6.27 1.57 -3.36
CA ILE A 80 -7.28 2.29 -2.58
C ILE A 80 -7.01 3.78 -2.69
N ASP A 81 -8.02 4.52 -3.15
CA ASP A 81 -8.05 5.97 -3.17
C ASP A 81 -9.01 6.47 -2.09
N PHE A 82 -8.45 7.04 -1.02
CA PHE A 82 -9.21 7.55 0.11
C PHE A 82 -10.10 8.75 -0.26
N ASN A 83 -9.90 9.39 -1.42
CA ASN A 83 -10.77 10.48 -1.87
C ASN A 83 -12.01 9.96 -2.60
N HIS A 84 -12.11 8.64 -2.86
CA HIS A 84 -13.24 8.02 -3.57
C HIS A 84 -14.01 7.03 -2.69
N LEU A 85 -15.30 7.30 -2.46
CA LEU A 85 -16.17 6.49 -1.60
C LEU A 85 -16.18 5.00 -1.96
N LEU A 86 -16.38 4.66 -3.23
CA LEU A 86 -16.43 3.26 -3.68
C LEU A 86 -15.11 2.52 -3.40
N SER A 87 -13.98 3.22 -3.52
CA SER A 87 -12.66 2.63 -3.29
C SER A 87 -12.46 2.30 -1.80
N VAL A 88 -12.87 3.19 -0.90
CA VAL A 88 -12.79 2.89 0.54
C VAL A 88 -13.85 1.88 1.00
N GLN A 89 -15.03 1.86 0.39
CA GLN A 89 -16.01 0.80 0.65
C GLN A 89 -15.44 -0.57 0.24
N MET A 90 -14.75 -0.64 -0.90
CA MET A 90 -14.06 -1.85 -1.37
C MET A 90 -13.03 -2.33 -0.35
N LEU A 91 -12.16 -1.42 0.15
CA LEU A 91 -11.20 -1.73 1.22
C LEU A 91 -11.89 -2.39 2.43
N PHE A 92 -12.92 -1.75 2.99
CA PHE A 92 -13.56 -2.24 4.21
C PHE A 92 -14.45 -3.47 3.98
N SER A 93 -14.90 -3.70 2.75
CA SER A 93 -15.60 -4.93 2.36
C SER A 93 -14.66 -6.13 2.27
N GLU A 94 -13.41 -5.90 1.84
CA GLU A 94 -12.40 -6.94 1.64
C GLU A 94 -11.79 -7.38 2.98
N VAL A 95 -11.45 -6.44 3.86
CA VAL A 95 -10.74 -6.75 5.12
C VAL A 95 -11.66 -7.31 6.21
N LYS A 96 -12.98 -7.12 6.14
CA LYS A 96 -14.01 -7.72 7.04
C LYS A 96 -13.68 -7.65 8.54
N LYS A 97 -13.15 -6.51 9.01
CA LYS A 97 -12.68 -6.25 10.40
C LYS A 97 -11.43 -7.04 10.85
N ASN A 98 -10.74 -7.73 9.95
CA ASN A 98 -9.46 -8.35 10.24
C ASN A 98 -8.33 -7.32 10.23
N GLY A 99 -7.16 -7.72 10.74
CA GLY A 99 -5.95 -6.94 10.56
C GLY A 99 -5.53 -6.98 9.09
N PHE A 100 -5.05 -5.85 8.56
CA PHE A 100 -4.65 -5.74 7.17
C PHE A 100 -3.44 -4.84 7.01
N ARG A 101 -2.79 -4.93 5.84
CA ARG A 101 -1.59 -4.18 5.51
C ARG A 101 -1.84 -3.27 4.32
N LEU A 102 -1.43 -2.01 4.49
CA LEU A 102 -1.37 -1.03 3.42
C LEU A 102 0.09 -0.75 3.07
N GLU A 103 0.38 -0.53 1.80
CA GLU A 103 1.66 -0.03 1.30
C GLU A 103 1.45 1.30 0.58
N GLU A 104 2.47 2.15 0.56
CA GLU A 104 2.39 3.39 -0.20
C GLU A 104 2.27 3.13 -1.70
N PHE A 105 1.52 3.97 -2.39
CA PHE A 105 1.45 3.95 -3.84
C PHE A 105 2.60 4.76 -4.43
N LEU A 106 3.52 4.09 -5.14
CA LEU A 106 4.76 4.70 -5.64
C LEU A 106 4.66 5.28 -7.05
N PHE A 107 3.58 5.02 -7.78
CA PHE A 107 3.45 5.49 -9.16
C PHE A 107 3.27 7.00 -9.21
N ASP A 108 4.09 7.67 -10.03
CA ASP A 108 4.06 9.11 -10.23
C ASP A 108 3.59 9.44 -11.65
N ASN A 109 2.42 10.07 -11.75
CA ASN A 109 1.87 10.53 -13.03
C ASN A 109 2.71 11.63 -13.69
N LYS A 110 3.60 12.30 -12.94
CA LYS A 110 4.45 13.38 -13.46
C LYS A 110 5.57 12.87 -14.36
N TYR A 111 6.10 11.67 -14.08
CA TYR A 111 7.20 11.07 -14.84
C TYR A 111 6.88 9.62 -15.26
N PRO A 112 5.86 9.39 -16.11
CA PRO A 112 5.48 8.04 -16.49
C PRO A 112 6.48 7.45 -17.48
N LEU A 113 6.90 6.21 -17.23
CA LEU A 113 7.82 5.48 -18.10
C LEU A 113 7.13 4.92 -19.34
N VAL A 114 5.91 4.39 -19.19
CA VAL A 114 5.16 3.75 -20.29
C VAL A 114 3.96 4.61 -20.67
N LYS A 115 3.93 5.02 -21.93
CA LYS A 115 2.88 5.89 -22.50
C LYS A 115 2.46 5.37 -23.87
N ARG A 116 1.19 5.57 -24.22
CA ARG A 116 0.66 5.41 -25.58
C ARG A 116 -0.22 6.61 -25.89
N SER A 117 0.25 7.48 -26.79
CA SER A 117 -0.37 8.79 -27.02
C SER A 117 -0.50 9.55 -25.68
N ASP A 118 -1.70 9.97 -25.29
CA ASP A 118 -1.97 10.65 -24.01
C ASP A 118 -2.25 9.69 -22.85
N GLU A 119 -2.34 8.38 -23.11
CA GLU A 119 -2.56 7.37 -22.08
C GLU A 119 -1.27 7.01 -21.35
N ILE A 120 -1.37 6.91 -20.03
CA ILE A 120 -0.26 6.59 -19.13
C ILE A 120 -0.55 5.23 -18.46
N PHE A 121 0.47 4.37 -18.40
CA PHE A 121 0.33 3.02 -17.86
C PHE A 121 1.27 2.79 -16.69
N THR A 122 0.76 2.13 -15.64
CA THR A 122 1.60 1.52 -14.62
C THR A 122 2.37 0.35 -15.23
N ASN A 123 3.62 0.16 -14.84
CA ASN A 123 4.46 -0.87 -15.42
C ASN A 123 5.36 -1.53 -14.37
N GLN A 124 5.83 -2.73 -14.69
CA GLN A 124 6.88 -3.42 -13.96
C GLN A 124 8.00 -3.76 -14.95
N VAL A 125 9.25 -3.70 -14.50
CA VAL A 125 10.43 -4.03 -15.31
C VAL A 125 11.16 -5.18 -14.63
N ILE A 126 11.46 -6.23 -15.39
CA ILE A 126 12.25 -7.38 -14.93
C ILE A 126 13.67 -7.20 -15.45
N LEU A 127 14.64 -7.16 -14.53
CA LEU A 127 16.06 -7.04 -14.84
C LEU A 127 16.78 -8.34 -14.49
N CYS A 128 17.57 -8.87 -15.42
CA CYS A 128 18.37 -10.07 -15.23
C CYS A 128 19.83 -9.69 -15.01
N PHE A 129 20.40 -10.09 -13.87
CA PHE A 129 21.80 -9.87 -13.54
C PHE A 129 22.61 -11.15 -13.77
N TYR A 130 23.83 -11.00 -14.26
CA TYR A 130 24.79 -12.09 -14.38
C TYR A 130 26.09 -11.71 -13.66
N LYS A 131 26.80 -12.71 -13.14
CA LYS A 131 28.10 -12.50 -12.50
C LYS A 131 29.15 -12.25 -13.59
N ASN A 132 29.75 -11.07 -13.60
CA ASN A 132 30.99 -10.87 -14.35
C ASN A 132 32.11 -11.67 -13.68
N ARG A 133 32.92 -12.35 -14.51
CA ARG A 133 34.03 -13.19 -14.08
C ARG A 133 35.10 -12.38 -13.36
#